data_AF-C7GC21-F1
#
_entry.id   AF-C7GC21-F1
#
_cell.length_a   1.000
_cell.length_b   1.000
_cell.length_c   1.000
_cell.angle_alpha   90.00
_cell.angle_beta   90.00
_cell.angle_gamma   90.00
#
_symmetry.space_group_name_H-M   'P 1'
#
loop_
_entity.id
_entity.type
_entity.pdbx_description
1 polymer ?
#
loop_
_entity_poly.entity_id
_entity_poly.type
_entity_poly.pdbx_seq_one_letter_code
_entity_poly.pdbx_strand_id
1 'polypeptide(L)'
;MNKELKPCPFCGGKAMFFTIVNKSSHSDVGVMFKIKCMKCGTELPKSYECEMYMDQDGGIRTGKDERTKATTDWNRRANNETD
;
A
#
# COMPACT_ATOMS: atom_id res chain seq x y z
N MET A 1 -7.34 2.61 -10.95
CA MET A 1 -7.65 1.18 -10.85
C MET A 1 -6.57 0.50 -10.02
N ASN A 2 -6.87 0.06 -8.80
CA ASN A 2 -5.89 -0.66 -7.97
C ASN A 2 -5.68 -2.05 -8.59
N LYS A 3 -4.45 -2.34 -9.07
CA LYS A 3 -4.10 -3.68 -9.56
C LYS A 3 -4.15 -4.65 -8.37
N GLU A 4 -4.60 -5.87 -8.58
CA GLU A 4 -4.56 -6.90 -7.53
C GLU A 4 -3.11 -7.22 -7.13
N LEU A 5 -2.89 -7.54 -5.85
CA LEU A 5 -1.57 -7.97 -5.36
C LEU A 5 -1.27 -9.38 -5.88
N LYS A 6 -0.15 -9.54 -6.58
CA LYS A 6 0.39 -10.86 -6.94
C LYS A 6 0.75 -11.65 -5.66
N PRO A 7 0.71 -12.99 -5.72
CA PRO A 7 1.19 -13.83 -4.62
C PRO A 7 2.64 -13.53 -4.23
N CYS A 8 2.99 -13.92 -3.01
CA CYS A 8 4.35 -13.80 -2.48
C CYS A 8 5.35 -14.48 -3.42
N PRO A 9 6.39 -13.76 -3.88
CA PRO A 9 7.37 -14.31 -4.82
C PRO A 9 8.23 -15.43 -4.23
N PHE A 10 8.23 -15.61 -2.91
CA PHE A 10 9.07 -16.60 -2.23
C PHE A 10 8.32 -17.88 -1.85
N CYS A 11 7.05 -17.78 -1.42
CA CYS A 11 6.29 -18.95 -0.93
C CYS A 11 4.92 -19.15 -1.59
N GLY A 12 4.55 -18.30 -2.56
CA GLY A 12 3.24 -18.32 -3.22
C GLY A 12 2.05 -17.92 -2.33
N GLY A 13 2.29 -17.57 -1.06
CA GLY A 13 1.23 -17.19 -0.12
C GLY A 13 0.57 -15.84 -0.45
N LYS A 14 -0.63 -15.62 0.09
CA LYS A 14 -1.39 -14.37 -0.09
C LYS A 14 -0.63 -13.16 0.48
N ALA A 15 -0.54 -12.10 -0.33
CA ALA A 15 -0.05 -10.79 0.08
C ALA A 15 -1.22 -9.89 0.47
N MET A 16 -1.03 -9.03 1.47
CA MET A 16 -2.05 -8.10 1.93
C MET A 16 -1.45 -6.75 2.27
N PHE A 17 -2.27 -5.70 2.16
CA PHE A 17 -2.00 -4.41 2.80
C PHE A 17 -2.05 -4.61 4.32
N PHE A 18 -1.00 -4.19 5.01
CA PHE A 18 -0.85 -4.34 6.44
C PHE A 18 -0.58 -2.97 7.05
N THR A 19 -1.56 -2.45 7.80
CA THR A 19 -1.43 -1.19 8.54
C THR A 19 -0.39 -1.36 9.64
N ILE A 20 0.57 -0.42 9.71
CA ILE A 20 1.58 -0.38 10.76
C ILE A 20 1.32 0.72 11.78
N VAL A 21 0.76 1.85 11.34
CA VAL A 21 0.50 3.02 12.20
C VAL A 21 -0.74 3.73 11.69
N ASN A 22 -1.62 4.16 12.59
CA ASN A 22 -2.69 5.10 12.29
C ASN A 22 -2.17 6.54 12.45
N LYS A 23 -2.58 7.42 11.54
CA LYS A 23 -2.30 8.85 11.57
C LYS A 23 -3.60 9.62 11.73
N SER A 24 -3.56 10.64 12.56
CA SER A 24 -4.66 11.59 12.72
C SER A 24 -4.07 12.95 13.01
N SER A 25 -4.56 13.96 12.33
CA SER A 25 -4.28 15.37 12.57
C SER A 25 -5.59 16.12 12.81
N HIS A 26 -5.51 17.45 12.94
CA HIS A 26 -6.70 18.31 12.99
C HIS A 26 -7.55 18.26 11.70
N SER A 27 -6.94 17.98 10.56
CA SER A 27 -7.58 18.09 9.24
C SER A 27 -7.63 16.78 8.46
N ASP A 28 -6.79 15.81 8.80
CA ASP A 28 -6.62 14.56 8.06
C ASP A 28 -6.59 13.33 8.97
N VAL A 29 -6.99 12.20 8.39
CA VAL A 29 -6.84 10.88 8.99
C VAL A 29 -6.23 9.94 7.97
N GLY A 30 -5.39 9.02 8.41
CA GLY A 30 -4.72 8.12 7.49
C GLY A 30 -4.01 6.97 8.17
N VAL A 31 -3.25 6.24 7.37
CA VAL A 31 -2.47 5.10 7.82
C VAL A 31 -1.12 5.08 7.11
N MET A 32 -0.09 4.68 7.85
CA MET A 32 1.09 4.08 7.24
C MET A 32 0.88 2.58 7.15
N PHE A 33 1.25 2.01 6.02
CA PHE A 33 1.08 0.59 5.74
C PHE A 33 2.24 0.04 4.93
N LYS A 34 2.31 -1.29 4.84
CA LYS A 34 3.21 -2.03 3.96
C LYS A 34 2.45 -3.18 3.31
N ILE A 35 3.08 -3.86 2.35
CA ILE A 35 2.56 -5.12 1.82
C ILE A 35 3.34 -6.27 2.44
N LYS A 36 2.61 -7.22 3.00
CA LYS A 36 3.16 -8.35 3.73
C LYS A 36 2.56 -9.66 3.26
N CYS A 37 3.38 -10.70 3.13
CA CYS A 37 2.91 -12.07 2.98
C CYS A 37 2.48 -12.61 4.34
N MET A 38 1.23 -13.05 4.46
CA MET A 38 0.70 -13.56 5.73
C MET A 38 1.15 -15.00 6.05
N LYS A 39 1.76 -15.70 5.09
CA LYS A 39 2.27 -17.06 5.27
C LYS A 39 3.71 -17.08 5.80
N CYS A 40 4.64 -16.43 5.09
CA CYS A 40 6.08 -16.44 5.44
C CYS A 40 6.58 -15.13 6.06
N GLY A 41 5.71 -14.13 6.22
CA GLY A 41 6.07 -12.85 6.84
C GLY A 41 6.85 -11.88 5.96
N THR A 42 7.25 -12.27 4.74
CA THR A 42 8.02 -11.40 3.84
C THR A 42 7.27 -10.11 3.54
N GLU A 43 8.01 -9.00 3.59
CA GLU A 43 7.53 -7.66 3.33
C GLU A 43 8.63 -6.85 2.63
N LEU A 44 8.25 -5.77 1.95
CA LEU A 44 9.22 -4.81 1.44
C LEU A 44 9.73 -3.93 2.60
N PRO A 45 11.01 -3.50 2.60
CA PRO A 45 11.54 -2.60 3.63
C PRO A 45 10.83 -1.24 3.69
N LYS A 46 10.22 -0.84 2.57
CA LYS A 46 9.55 0.46 2.41
C LYS A 46 8.14 0.43 2.98
N SER A 47 7.78 1.51 3.67
CA SER A 47 6.42 1.81 4.09
C SER A 47 5.78 2.86 3.16
N TYR A 48 4.45 2.88 3.13
CA TYR A 48 3.61 3.70 2.26
C TYR A 48 2.51 4.36 3.07
N GLU A 49 1.84 5.35 2.48
CA GLU A 49 0.85 6.17 3.17
C GLU A 49 -0.46 6.30 2.38
N CYS A 50 -1.57 6.33 3.10
CA CYS A 50 -2.89 6.61 2.57
C CYS A 50 -3.64 7.52 3.56
N GLU A 51 -4.07 8.69 3.10
CA GLU A 51 -4.72 9.72 3.92
C GLU A 51 -5.99 10.23 3.25
N MET A 52 -6.95 10.62 4.07
CA MET A 52 -8.19 11.28 3.66
C MET A 52 -8.46 12.49 4.54
N TYR A 53 -9.07 13.51 3.96
CA TYR A 53 -9.42 14.77 4.63
C TYR A 53 -10.77 15.28 4.12
N MET A 54 -11.43 16.15 4.89
CA MET A 54 -12.63 16.88 4.44
C MET A 54 -12.20 18.25 3.90
N ASP A 55 -12.64 18.59 2.69
CA ASP A 55 -12.40 19.93 2.13
C ASP A 55 -13.40 20.97 2.68
N GLN A 56 -13.21 22.23 2.30
CA GLN A 56 -14.06 23.34 2.77
C GLN A 56 -15.49 23.30 2.23
N ASP A 57 -15.75 22.49 1.20
CA ASP A 57 -17.08 22.26 0.64
C ASP A 57 -17.77 21.03 1.28
N GLY A 58 -17.14 20.42 2.29
CA GLY A 58 -17.64 19.24 2.99
C GLY A 58 -17.40 17.91 2.26
N GLY A 59 -16.64 17.93 1.15
CA GLY A 59 -16.28 16.74 0.38
C GLY A 59 -15.14 15.94 1.02
N ILE A 60 -15.28 14.61 1.07
CA ILE A 60 -14.16 13.74 1.47
C ILE A 60 -13.20 13.57 0.29
N ARG A 61 -11.96 14.01 0.50
CA ARG A 61 -10.87 13.94 -0.46
C ARG A 61 -9.80 12.98 0.01
N THR A 62 -9.06 12.45 -0.94
CA THR A 62 -7.85 11.67 -0.66
C THR A 62 -6.66 12.61 -0.72
N GLY A 63 -5.86 12.64 0.33
CA GLY A 63 -4.58 13.35 0.35
C GLY A 63 -3.53 12.50 -0.34
N LYS A 64 -2.49 12.14 0.39
CA LYS A 64 -1.50 11.20 -0.11
C LYS A 64 -2.12 9.80 -0.23
N ASP A 65 -2.04 9.18 -1.42
CA ASP A 65 -2.47 7.81 -1.66
C ASP A 65 -1.40 7.02 -2.42
N GLU A 66 -0.57 6.30 -1.69
CA GLU A 66 0.50 5.49 -2.23
C GLU A 66 0.09 4.02 -2.47
N ARG A 67 -1.20 3.66 -2.44
CA ARG A 67 -1.65 2.27 -2.65
C ARG A 67 -1.25 1.72 -4.02
N THR A 68 -1.35 2.55 -5.07
CA THR A 68 -0.94 2.17 -6.43
C THR A 68 0.57 1.94 -6.51
N LYS A 69 1.36 2.77 -5.82
CA LYS A 69 2.82 2.65 -5.75
C LYS A 69 3.24 1.39 -5.00
N ALA A 70 2.65 1.14 -3.84
CA ALA A 70 2.86 -0.08 -3.07
C ALA A 70 2.57 -1.33 -3.90
N THR A 71 1.43 -1.34 -4.59
CA THR A 71 1.02 -2.44 -5.47
C THR A 71 2.04 -2.66 -6.60
N THR A 72 2.52 -1.58 -7.21
CA THR A 72 3.49 -1.64 -8.31
C THR A 72 4.82 -2.20 -7.84
N ASP A 73 5.33 -1.69 -6.71
CA ASP A 73 6.57 -2.14 -6.09
C ASP A 73 6.48 -3.63 -5.70
N TRP A 74 5.36 -4.04 -5.08
CA TRP A 74 5.13 -5.44 -4.71
C TRP A 74 4.99 -6.36 -5.92
N ASN A 75 4.37 -5.91 -7.00
CA ASN A 75 4.09 -6.74 -8.19
C ASN A 75 5.26 -6.82 -9.19
N ARG A 76 6.30 -6.00 -9.00
CA ARG A 76 7.52 -6.04 -9.82
C ARG A 76 8.25 -7.38 -9.62
N ARG A 77 8.74 -7.96 -10.72
CA ARG A 77 9.47 -9.24 -10.77
C ARG A 77 10.69 -9.05 -11.69
N ALA A 78 11.74 -9.84 -11.50
CA ALA A 78 12.97 -9.74 -12.29
C ALA A 78 12.71 -9.92 -13.81
N ASN A 79 11.82 -10.82 -14.19
CA ASN A 79 11.54 -11.15 -15.59
C ASN A 79 10.62 -10.14 -16.32
N ASN A 80 10.32 -8.99 -15.71
CA ASN A 80 9.47 -7.95 -16.32
C ASN A 80 10.29 -6.83 -17.01
N GLU A 81 11.62 -6.95 -17.04
CA GLU A 81 12.49 -6.10 -17.81
C GLU A 81 12.69 -6.79 -19.17
N THR A 82 12.10 -6.23 -20.23
CA THR A 82 12.52 -6.54 -21.60
C THR A 82 13.87 -5.88 -21.80
N ASP A 83 14.90 -6.67 -22.12
CA ASP A 83 16.16 -6.18 -22.67
C ASP A 83 15.95 -5.20 -23.83
#